data_AF-A0A2D7DXK2-F1
#
_entry.id   AF-A0A2D7DXK2-F1
#
_cell.length_a   1.000
_cell.length_b   1.000
_cell.length_c   1.000
_cell.angle_alpha   90.00
_cell.angle_beta   90.00
_cell.angle_gamma   90.00
#
_symmetry.space_group_name_H-M   'P 1'
#
loop_
_entity.id
_entity.type
_entity.pdbx_description
1 polymer ?
#
loop_
_entity_poly.entity_id
_entity_poly.type
_entity_poly.pdbx_seq_one_letter_code
_entity_poly.pdbx_strand_id
1 'polypeptide(L)'
;LFKIFNAKKINKIIIILWDARFSMLTCVLAGLGRALSEVGAIIIVGGNIIHYTRVMTTTIALETSRGNLTLAMSLGIILIFIALILNSLALIVNGLSSKYSYD
;
A
#
# COMPACT_ATOMS: atom_id res chain seq x y z
N LEU A 1 31.23 -11.37 -7.00
CA LEU A 1 32.02 -10.77 -5.90
C LEU A 1 31.83 -11.48 -4.54
N PHE A 2 30.60 -11.53 -3.98
CA PHE A 2 30.35 -12.04 -2.61
C PHE A 2 30.70 -13.51 -2.35
N LYS A 3 30.76 -14.36 -3.38
CA LYS A 3 31.15 -15.78 -3.25
C LYS A 3 32.65 -15.94 -2.96
N ILE A 4 33.46 -14.93 -3.29
CA ILE A 4 34.92 -14.94 -3.15
C ILE A 4 35.34 -14.50 -1.73
N PHE A 5 34.60 -13.59 -1.09
CA PHE A 5 34.98 -12.99 0.20
C PHE A 5 34.57 -13.78 1.47
N ASN A 6 34.06 -15.00 1.36
CA ASN A 6 33.60 -15.84 2.50
C ASN A 6 32.77 -15.07 3.58
N ALA A 7 32.01 -14.05 3.15
CA ALA A 7 31.25 -13.21 4.06
C ALA A 7 30.06 -14.00 4.65
N LYS A 8 29.83 -13.86 5.96
CA LYS A 8 28.66 -14.43 6.66
C LYS A 8 27.38 -14.12 5.89
N LYS A 9 26.48 -15.12 5.77
CA LYS A 9 25.21 -15.00 5.01
C LYS A 9 24.42 -13.73 5.37
N ILE A 10 24.39 -13.36 6.65
CA ILE A 10 23.73 -12.13 7.14
C ILE A 10 24.30 -10.86 6.49
N ASN A 11 25.62 -10.73 6.38
CA ASN A 11 26.22 -9.54 5.77
C ASN A 11 25.86 -9.42 4.29
N LYS A 12 25.80 -10.53 3.55
CA LYS A 12 25.34 -10.52 2.15
C LYS A 12 23.90 -10.03 2.03
N ILE A 13 23.02 -10.51 2.90
CA ILE A 13 21.60 -10.12 2.91
C ILE A 13 21.47 -8.63 3.17
N ILE A 14 22.16 -8.09 4.18
CA ILE A 14 22.10 -6.67 4.54
C ILE A 14 22.57 -5.79 3.38
N ILE A 15 23.64 -6.18 2.69
CA ILE A 15 24.18 -5.39 1.58
C ILE A 15 23.23 -5.39 0.38
N ILE A 16 22.64 -6.55 0.04
CA ILE A 16 21.62 -6.63 -1.01
C ILE A 16 20.37 -5.82 -0.62
N LEU A 17 19.99 -5.82 0.65
CA LEU A 17 18.85 -5.05 1.14
C LEU A 17 19.09 -3.54 1.06
N TRP A 18 20.33 -3.11 1.28
CA TRP A 18 20.73 -1.71 1.14
C TRP A 18 20.73 -1.24 -0.32
N ASP A 19 21.19 -2.11 -1.22
CA ASP A 19 21.20 -1.87 -2.67
C ASP A 19 19.77 -1.83 -3.24
N ALA A 20 18.92 -2.76 -2.80
CA ALA A 20 17.53 -2.88 -3.24
C ALA A 20 16.55 -1.94 -2.51
N ARG A 21 17.01 -0.95 -1.74
CA ARG A 21 16.14 -0.10 -0.90
C ARG A 21 14.98 0.55 -1.65
N PHE A 22 15.21 0.97 -2.90
CA PHE A 22 14.18 1.60 -3.73
C PHE A 22 13.15 0.58 -4.22
N SER A 23 13.60 -0.63 -4.60
CA SER A 23 12.72 -1.75 -4.97
C SER A 23 11.88 -2.23 -3.77
N MET A 24 12.46 -2.24 -2.57
CA MET A 24 11.74 -2.55 -1.33
C MET A 24 10.66 -1.51 -1.01
N LEU A 25 10.98 -0.21 -1.15
CA LEU A 25 9.98 0.86 -0.98
C LEU A 25 8.81 0.70 -1.96
N THR A 26 9.08 0.36 -3.22
CA THR A 26 8.02 0.01 -4.17
C THR A 26 7.17 -1.15 -3.69
N CYS A 27 7.77 -2.26 -3.25
CA CYS A 27 7.02 -3.43 -2.78
C CYS A 27 6.12 -3.09 -1.59
N VAL A 28 6.61 -2.26 -0.66
CA VAL A 28 5.81 -1.79 0.49
C VAL A 28 4.65 -0.91 0.02
N LEU A 29 4.88 0.04 -0.88
CA LEU A 29 3.81 0.90 -1.43
C LEU A 29 2.76 0.10 -2.20
N ALA A 30 3.17 -0.89 -2.98
CA ALA A 30 2.27 -1.80 -3.69
C ALA A 30 1.45 -2.67 -2.71
N GLY A 31 2.09 -3.19 -1.66
CA GLY A 31 1.43 -3.94 -0.59
C GLY A 31 0.42 -3.08 0.19
N LEU A 32 0.77 -1.83 0.47
CA LEU A 32 -0.12 -0.85 1.12
C LEU A 32 -1.37 -0.59 0.27
N GLY A 33 -1.23 -0.35 -1.03
CA GLY A 33 -2.38 -0.18 -1.92
C GLY A 33 -3.31 -1.40 -1.91
N ARG A 34 -2.74 -2.60 -1.86
CA ARG A 34 -3.50 -3.85 -1.76
C ARG A 34 -4.24 -3.98 -0.43
N ALA A 35 -3.58 -3.67 0.68
CA ALA A 35 -4.17 -3.71 2.02
C ALA A 35 -5.30 -2.67 2.18
N LEU A 36 -5.14 -1.46 1.62
CA LEU A 36 -6.17 -0.42 1.63
C LEU A 36 -7.42 -0.81 0.84
N SER A 37 -7.27 -1.70 -0.16
CA SER A 37 -8.38 -2.19 -0.98
C SER A 37 -9.16 -3.34 -0.34
N GLU A 38 -8.68 -3.89 0.78
CA GLU A 38 -9.27 -5.06 1.44
C GLU A 38 -10.48 -4.64 2.28
N VAL A 39 -11.65 -4.51 1.66
CA VAL A 39 -12.89 -4.12 2.34
C VAL A 39 -13.71 -5.34 2.78
N GLY A 40 -13.69 -6.41 1.99
CA GLY A 40 -14.50 -7.61 2.21
C GLY A 40 -14.18 -8.30 3.54
N ALA A 41 -12.90 -8.57 3.80
CA ALA A 41 -12.49 -9.19 5.06
C ALA A 41 -12.87 -8.35 6.29
N ILE A 42 -12.72 -7.02 6.22
CA ILE A 42 -12.99 -6.11 7.34
C ILE A 42 -14.49 -6.08 7.68
N ILE A 43 -15.36 -6.12 6.67
CA ILE A 43 -16.82 -6.18 6.87
C ILE A 43 -17.21 -7.49 7.60
N ILE A 44 -16.60 -8.62 7.22
CA ILE A 44 -16.92 -9.94 7.79
C ILE A 44 -16.41 -10.08 9.24
N VAL A 45 -15.19 -9.60 9.53
CA VAL A 45 -14.54 -9.71 10.85
C VAL A 45 -15.15 -8.77 11.91
N GLY A 46 -16.02 -7.83 11.50
CA GLY A 46 -16.69 -6.91 12.42
C GLY A 46 -16.01 -5.54 12.55
N GLY A 47 -15.18 -5.15 11.57
CA GLY A 47 -14.55 -3.83 11.50
C GLY A 47 -15.51 -2.68 11.15
N ASN A 48 -16.77 -2.75 11.58
CA ASN A 48 -17.84 -1.83 11.19
C ASN A 48 -18.53 -1.14 12.38
N ILE A 49 -17.88 -1.12 13.56
CA ILE A 49 -18.42 -0.44 14.75
C ILE A 49 -18.11 1.06 14.65
N ILE A 50 -19.17 1.89 14.69
CA ILE A 50 -19.08 3.35 14.62
C ILE A 50 -18.11 3.85 15.69
N HIS A 51 -17.13 4.68 15.32
CA HIS A 51 -16.15 5.29 16.23
C HIS A 51 -15.17 4.34 16.95
N TYR A 52 -15.17 3.04 16.64
CA TYR A 52 -14.21 2.09 17.22
C TYR A 52 -13.34 1.43 16.15
N THR A 53 -13.96 0.73 15.21
CA THR A 53 -13.26 -0.10 14.22
C THR A 53 -13.64 0.23 12.78
N ARG A 54 -14.65 1.08 12.59
CA ARG A 54 -15.14 1.47 11.27
C ARG A 54 -14.12 2.32 10.52
N VAL A 55 -13.67 1.79 9.38
CA VAL A 55 -12.80 2.48 8.43
C VAL A 55 -13.59 3.10 7.29
N MET A 56 -13.01 4.09 6.60
CA MET A 56 -13.65 4.84 5.52
C MET A 56 -14.29 3.93 4.45
N THR A 57 -13.59 2.87 4.04
CA THR A 57 -14.08 1.90 3.04
C THR A 57 -15.31 1.12 3.50
N THR A 58 -15.35 0.73 4.78
CA THR A 58 -16.53 0.07 5.36
C THR A 58 -17.70 1.02 5.53
N THR A 59 -17.46 2.30 5.82
CA THR A 59 -18.50 3.33 5.84
C THR A 59 -19.12 3.50 4.45
N ILE A 60 -18.32 3.56 3.40
CA ILE A 60 -18.80 3.65 2.01
C ILE A 60 -19.72 2.46 1.69
N ALA A 61 -19.27 1.24 2.00
CA ALA A 61 -20.06 0.03 1.75
C ALA A 61 -21.38 0.04 2.54
N LEU A 62 -21.33 0.37 3.84
CA LEU A 62 -22.50 0.37 4.70
C LEU A 62 -23.52 1.46 4.32
N GLU A 63 -23.08 2.67 3.99
CA GLU A 63 -23.97 3.76 3.61
C GLU A 63 -24.57 3.53 2.20
N THR A 64 -23.84 2.85 1.32
CA THR A 64 -24.38 2.36 0.03
C THR A 64 -25.50 1.33 0.25
N SER A 65 -25.29 0.34 1.13
CA SER A 65 -26.32 -0.65 1.47
C SER A 65 -27.52 -0.06 2.22
N ARG A 66 -27.35 1.09 2.88
CA ARG A 66 -28.44 1.84 3.53
C ARG A 66 -29.20 2.78 2.58
N GLY A 67 -28.77 2.89 1.32
CA GLY A 67 -29.37 3.78 0.33
C GLY A 67 -28.95 5.25 0.45
N ASN A 68 -28.00 5.59 1.34
CA ASN A 68 -27.47 6.94 1.49
C ASN A 68 -26.30 7.18 0.51
N LEU A 69 -26.65 7.26 -0.77
CA LEU A 69 -25.67 7.37 -1.85
C LEU A 69 -24.89 8.70 -1.79
N THR A 70 -25.50 9.77 -1.32
CA THR A 70 -24.84 11.09 -1.22
C THR A 70 -23.61 11.03 -0.31
N LEU A 71 -23.74 10.41 0.86
CA LEU A 71 -22.63 10.28 1.81
C LEU A 71 -21.60 9.25 1.31
N ALA A 72 -22.05 8.13 0.74
CA ALA A 72 -21.15 7.13 0.16
C ALA A 72 -20.32 7.68 -1.01
N MET A 73 -20.92 8.46 -1.92
CA MET A 73 -20.24 9.04 -3.07
C MET A 73 -19.21 10.10 -2.67
N SER A 74 -19.56 10.98 -1.72
CA SER A 74 -18.63 12.02 -1.26
C SER A 74 -17.37 11.40 -0.63
N LEU A 75 -17.52 10.39 0.23
CA LEU A 75 -16.39 9.64 0.77
C LEU A 75 -15.65 8.83 -0.30
N GLY A 76 -16.36 8.25 -1.27
CA GLY A 76 -15.77 7.50 -2.37
C GLY A 76 -14.83 8.35 -3.23
N ILE A 77 -15.22 9.59 -3.55
CA ILE A 77 -14.38 10.52 -4.32
C ILE A 77 -13.10 10.86 -3.55
N ILE A 78 -13.20 11.12 -2.24
CA ILE A 78 -12.04 11.38 -1.37
C ILE A 78 -11.10 10.16 -1.38
N LEU A 79 -11.66 8.96 -1.27
CA LEU A 79 -10.87 7.73 -1.28
C LEU A 79 -10.15 7.52 -2.62
N ILE A 80 -10.81 7.77 -3.75
CA ILE A 80 -10.19 7.71 -5.08
C ILE A 80 -9.03 8.70 -5.18
N PHE A 81 -9.20 9.92 -4.67
CA PHE A 81 -8.15 10.93 -4.67
C PHE A 81 -6.91 10.47 -3.88
N ILE A 82 -7.12 9.87 -2.69
CA ILE A 82 -6.05 9.30 -1.88
C ILE A 82 -5.37 8.14 -2.61
N ALA A 83 -6.14 7.24 -3.24
CA ALA A 83 -5.61 6.10 -3.97
C ALA A 83 -4.73 6.55 -5.16
N LEU A 84 -5.16 7.58 -5.89
CA LEU A 84 -4.38 8.17 -6.99
C LEU A 84 -3.07 8.78 -6.51
N ILE A 85 -3.07 9.49 -5.37
CA ILE A 85 -1.86 10.05 -4.77
C ILE A 85 -0.87 8.94 -4.41
N LEU A 86 -1.35 7.89 -3.71
CA LEU A 86 -0.50 6.76 -3.32
C LEU A 86 0.06 6.03 -4.53
N ASN A 87 -0.77 5.77 -5.55
CA ASN A 87 -0.33 5.10 -6.77
C ASN A 87 0.68 5.96 -7.56
N SER A 88 0.48 7.28 -7.61
CA SER A 88 1.42 8.20 -8.25
C SER A 88 2.76 8.26 -7.51
N LEU A 89 2.75 8.28 -6.18
CA LEU A 89 3.98 8.20 -5.38
C LEU A 89 4.73 6.88 -5.65
N ALA A 90 4.01 5.75 -5.70
CA ALA A 90 4.60 4.46 -6.03
C ALA A 90 5.22 4.47 -7.44
N LEU A 91 4.57 5.10 -8.42
CA LEU A 91 5.10 5.22 -9.77
C LEU A 91 6.36 6.09 -9.83
N ILE A 92 6.39 7.23 -9.11
CA ILE A 92 7.55 8.12 -9.05
C ILE A 92 8.75 7.40 -8.41
N VAL A 93 8.54 6.68 -7.31
CA VAL A 93 9.59 5.89 -6.65
C VAL A 93 10.15 4.82 -7.59
N ASN A 94 9.30 4.15 -8.37
CA ASN A 94 9.75 3.21 -9.40
C ASN A 94 10.54 3.87 -10.52
N GLY A 95 10.09 5.02 -11.01
CA GLY A 95 10.80 5.77 -12.04
C GLY A 95 12.20 6.18 -11.60
N LEU A 96 12.35 6.61 -10.34
CA LEU A 96 13.64 6.93 -9.74
C LEU A 96 14.51 5.68 -9.53
N SER A 97 13.90 4.56 -9.13
CA SER A 97 14.60 3.27 -8.96
C SER A 97 15.16 2.75 -10.27
N SER A 98 14.40 2.86 -11.37
CA SER A 98 14.85 2.44 -12.70
C SER A 98 16.06 3.28 -13.14
N LYS A 99 16.00 4.61 -12.92
CA LYS A 99 17.08 5.53 -13.30
C LYS A 99 18.39 5.31 -12.53
N TYR A 100 18.33 4.84 -11.28
CA TYR A 100 19.50 4.50 -10.46
C TYR A 100 20.05 3.09 -10.71
N SER A 101 19.34 2.24 -11.44
CA SER A 101 19.74 0.86 -11.71
C SER A 101 20.43 0.68 -13.07
N TYR A 102 20.75 1.78 -13.76
CA TYR A 102 21.48 1.82 -15.05
C TYR A 102 22.93 2.34 -14.93
N ASP A 103 23.52 2.34 -13.73
CA ASP A 103 24.96 2.57 -13.50
C ASP A 103 25.60 1.39 -12.76
#